data_AF-A0A2S1QXZ1-F1
#
_entry.id   AF-A0A2S1QXZ1-F1
#
_cell.length_a   1.000
_cell.length_b   1.000
_cell.length_c   1.000
_cell.angle_alpha   90.00
_cell.angle_beta   90.00
_cell.angle_gamma   90.00
#
_symmetry.space_group_name_H-M   'P 1'
#
loop_
_entity.id
_entity.type
_entity.pdbx_description
1 polymer ?
#
loop_
_entity_poly.entity_id
_entity_poly.type
_entity_poly.pdbx_seq_one_letter_code
_entity_poly.pdbx_strand_id
1 'polypeptide(L)'
;MKALLILTFSLMILPVFAQERTAEEQFRRDMENHTVKIYILGGLMDRIRDGEADFQKDYNITYYKFGCLAPPNLSFYSDYNLLVFEFLQKRYGKTWEEKIRTDVMAWDKWKPETTE
;
A
#
# COMPACT_ATOMS: atom_id res chain seq x y z
N MET A 1 38.78 -31.50 35.35
CA MET A 1 38.05 -30.24 35.63
C MET A 1 38.14 -29.39 34.36
N LYS A 2 37.24 -29.57 33.39
CA LYS A 2 36.01 -28.80 33.11
C LYS A 2 36.20 -27.27 33.05
N ALA A 3 36.16 -26.75 31.81
CA ALA A 3 35.73 -25.43 31.33
C ALA A 3 36.48 -24.18 31.89
N LEU A 4 36.80 -23.17 31.09
CA LEU A 4 35.80 -22.29 30.48
C LEU A 4 36.44 -21.46 29.35
N LEU A 5 36.03 -21.76 28.12
CA LEU A 5 36.31 -20.95 26.94
C LEU A 5 35.34 -19.77 26.99
N ILE A 6 35.79 -18.61 27.48
CA ILE A 6 34.97 -17.39 27.48
C ILE A 6 34.98 -16.85 26.06
N LEU A 7 34.12 -17.42 25.22
CA LEU A 7 33.70 -16.79 23.99
C LEU A 7 32.86 -15.59 24.41
N THR A 8 33.47 -14.40 24.52
CA THR A 8 32.72 -13.15 24.66
C THR A 8 31.98 -12.94 23.35
N PHE A 9 30.81 -13.57 23.24
CA PHE A 9 29.78 -13.20 22.30
C PHE A 9 29.36 -11.79 22.73
N SER A 10 30.10 -10.79 22.23
CA SER A 10 29.69 -9.41 22.32
C SER A 10 28.30 -9.39 21.75
N LEU A 11 27.32 -9.24 22.64
CA LEU A 11 25.91 -9.08 22.32
C LEU A 11 25.84 -7.73 21.59
N MET A 12 26.20 -7.73 20.32
CA MET A 12 25.89 -6.64 19.41
C MET A 12 24.37 -6.71 19.31
N ILE A 13 23.71 -6.00 20.22
CA ILE A 13 22.30 -5.64 20.09
C ILE A 13 22.29 -4.83 18.80
N LEU A 14 22.03 -5.51 17.68
CA LEU A 14 21.70 -4.84 16.45
C LEU A 14 20.50 -3.99 16.83
N PRO A 15 20.58 -2.65 16.78
CA PRO A 15 19.36 -1.88 16.91
C PRO A 15 18.47 -2.37 15.78
N VAL A 16 17.38 -3.04 16.14
CA VAL A 16 16.24 -3.23 15.25
C VAL A 16 15.65 -1.84 15.11
N PHE A 17 16.36 -0.98 14.36
CA PHE A 17 15.73 0.16 13.76
C PHE A 17 14.71 -0.46 12.82
N ALA A 18 13.43 -0.35 13.18
CA ALA A 18 12.35 -0.63 12.26
C ALA A 18 12.51 0.38 11.11
N GLN A 19 13.31 0.00 10.11
CA GLN A 19 13.48 0.79 8.90
C GLN A 19 12.11 0.89 8.24
N GLU A 20 11.63 2.11 8.02
CA GLU A 20 10.40 2.32 7.27
C GLU A 20 10.59 1.73 5.86
N ARG A 21 9.64 0.92 5.43
CA ARG A 21 9.66 0.31 4.09
C ARG A 21 9.35 1.35 3.05
N THR A 22 9.88 1.17 1.84
CA THR A 22 9.42 1.96 0.69
C THR A 22 8.03 1.52 0.25
N ALA A 23 7.37 2.34 -0.57
CA ALA A 23 6.06 2.01 -1.13
C ALA A 23 6.12 0.72 -1.98
N GLU A 24 7.19 0.55 -2.75
CA GLU A 24 7.46 -0.63 -3.59
C GLU A 24 7.64 -1.89 -2.76
N GLU A 25 8.44 -1.84 -1.69
CA GLU A 25 8.66 -2.96 -0.79
C GLU A 25 7.37 -3.40 -0.11
N GLN A 26 6.57 -2.44 0.34
CA GLN A 26 5.29 -2.71 0.96
C GLN A 26 4.28 -3.26 -0.06
N PHE A 27 4.20 -2.69 -1.25
CA PHE A 27 3.34 -3.16 -2.35
C PHE A 27 3.68 -4.61 -2.73
N ARG A 28 4.96 -4.94 -2.92
CA ARG A 28 5.39 -6.32 -3.21
C ARG A 28 4.94 -7.30 -2.12
N ARG A 29 5.11 -6.94 -0.85
CA ARG A 29 4.65 -7.79 0.26
C ARG A 29 3.14 -7.96 0.28
N ASP A 30 2.37 -6.91 -0.01
CA ASP A 30 0.91 -7.01 -0.03
C ASP A 30 0.41 -7.81 -1.22
N MET A 31 1.10 -7.76 -2.36
CA MET A 31 0.86 -8.66 -3.50
C MET A 31 1.07 -10.13 -3.11
N GLU A 32 2.19 -10.44 -2.44
CA GLU A 32 2.50 -11.81 -1.95
C GLU A 32 1.49 -12.33 -0.92
N ASN A 33 0.95 -11.44 -0.08
CA ASN A 33 -0.01 -11.81 0.97
C ASN A 33 -1.48 -11.67 0.52
N HIS A 34 -1.74 -11.23 -0.71
CA HIS A 34 -3.08 -10.93 -1.22
C HIS A 34 -3.83 -9.86 -0.38
N THR A 35 -3.13 -8.86 0.13
CA THR A 35 -3.65 -7.80 1.02
C THR A 35 -3.58 -6.38 0.45
N VAL A 36 -3.46 -6.25 -0.87
CA VAL A 36 -3.29 -4.99 -1.60
C VAL A 36 -4.36 -3.96 -1.23
N LYS A 37 -3.93 -2.70 -1.08
CA LYS A 37 -4.79 -1.60 -0.63
C LYS A 37 -4.87 -0.47 -1.64
N ILE A 38 -5.92 0.32 -1.57
CA ILE A 38 -5.93 1.68 -2.13
C ILE A 38 -6.24 2.65 -1.01
N TYR A 39 -5.35 3.62 -0.82
CA TYR A 39 -5.41 4.59 0.26
C TYR A 39 -6.27 5.79 -0.13
N ILE A 40 -7.15 6.19 0.80
CA ILE A 40 -8.07 7.33 0.65
C ILE A 40 -7.90 8.23 1.88
N LEU A 41 -7.79 9.54 1.66
CA LEU A 41 -7.97 10.51 2.74
C LEU A 41 -9.46 10.57 3.07
N GLY A 42 -9.86 9.95 4.17
CA GLY A 42 -11.24 10.05 4.63
C GLY A 42 -11.46 11.30 5.49
N GLY A 43 -12.52 11.26 6.29
CA GLY A 43 -12.91 12.33 7.17
C GLY A 43 -14.16 11.94 7.95
N LEU A 44 -14.66 12.85 8.78
CA LEU A 44 -15.79 12.59 9.68
C LEU A 44 -17.06 12.13 8.95
N MET A 45 -17.20 12.47 7.67
CA MET A 45 -18.36 12.18 6.83
C MET A 45 -18.06 11.20 5.68
N ASP A 46 -16.94 10.48 5.71
CA ASP A 46 -16.66 9.48 4.66
C ASP A 46 -17.66 8.33 4.78
N ARG A 47 -18.53 8.20 3.77
CA ARG A 47 -19.54 7.15 3.66
C ARG A 47 -19.05 6.07 2.71
N ILE A 48 -19.60 4.86 2.85
CA ILE A 48 -19.44 3.81 1.84
C ILE A 48 -20.12 4.30 0.57
N ARG A 49 -19.40 4.30 -0.56
CA ARG A 49 -19.97 4.66 -1.87
C ARG A 49 -20.57 3.45 -2.55
N ASP A 50 -21.58 3.69 -3.38
CA ASP A 50 -22.14 2.64 -4.24
C ASP A 50 -21.05 2.07 -5.15
N GLY A 51 -21.05 0.75 -5.33
CA GLY A 51 -20.03 0.04 -6.10
C GLY A 51 -18.69 -0.17 -5.39
N GLU A 52 -18.48 0.39 -4.19
CA GLU A 52 -17.21 0.24 -3.45
C GLU A 52 -16.96 -1.22 -3.04
N ALA A 53 -18.01 -1.94 -2.62
CA ALA A 53 -17.90 -3.36 -2.27
C ALA A 53 -17.61 -4.23 -3.51
N ASP A 54 -18.24 -3.90 -4.64
CA ASP A 54 -18.06 -4.63 -5.90
C ASP A 54 -16.65 -4.39 -6.45
N PHE A 55 -16.13 -3.17 -6.43
CA PHE A 55 -14.74 -2.87 -6.82
C PHE A 55 -13.75 -3.68 -5.99
N GLN A 56 -13.89 -3.66 -4.66
CA GLN A 56 -12.97 -4.36 -3.76
C GLN A 56 -12.97 -5.87 -4.02
N LYS A 57 -14.15 -6.45 -4.27
CA LYS A 57 -14.32 -7.86 -4.60
C LYS A 57 -13.77 -8.21 -5.99
N ASP A 58 -14.15 -7.46 -7.01
CA ASP A 58 -13.80 -7.70 -8.42
C ASP A 58 -12.28 -7.68 -8.63
N TYR A 59 -11.58 -6.78 -7.94
CA TYR A 59 -10.14 -6.57 -8.12
C TYR A 59 -9.26 -7.14 -6.99
N ASN A 60 -9.87 -7.73 -5.96
CA ASN A 60 -9.21 -8.20 -4.74
C ASN A 60 -8.31 -7.12 -4.10
N ILE A 61 -8.89 -5.93 -3.91
CA ILE A 61 -8.25 -4.76 -3.32
C ILE A 61 -9.09 -4.30 -2.14
N THR A 62 -8.46 -3.81 -1.09
CA THR A 62 -9.18 -3.18 0.04
C THR A 62 -9.00 -1.67 0.00
N TYR A 63 -10.08 -0.89 0.15
CA TYR A 63 -9.94 0.53 0.42
C TYR A 63 -9.53 0.76 1.86
N TYR A 64 -8.38 1.41 2.05
CA TYR A 64 -7.93 1.87 3.35
C TYR A 64 -8.25 3.36 3.49
N LYS A 65 -9.28 3.66 4.28
CA LYS A 65 -9.74 5.02 4.53
C LYS A 65 -9.09 5.54 5.80
N PHE A 66 -8.28 6.58 5.67
CA PHE A 66 -7.82 7.32 6.84
C PHE A 66 -8.98 8.04 7.51
N GLY A 67 -8.91 8.23 8.83
CA GLY A 67 -9.89 9.02 9.56
C GLY A 67 -9.67 10.52 9.41
N CYS A 68 -10.03 11.29 10.42
CA CYS A 68 -9.83 12.75 10.44
C CYS A 68 -8.36 13.19 10.52
N LEU A 69 -7.43 12.26 10.73
CA LEU A 69 -6.01 12.52 10.82
C LEU A 69 -5.31 11.92 9.60
N ALA A 70 -4.77 12.80 8.76
CA ALA A 70 -3.91 12.40 7.66
C ALA A 70 -2.62 11.77 8.21
N PRO A 71 -2.07 10.74 7.54
CA PRO A 71 -0.80 10.18 7.96
C PRO A 71 0.34 11.17 7.64
N PRO A 72 1.47 11.12 8.38
CA PRO A 72 2.55 12.09 8.22
C PRO A 72 3.30 11.96 6.88
N ASN A 73 3.40 10.75 6.31
CA ASN A 73 4.10 10.48 5.07
C ASN A 73 3.12 10.30 3.89
N LEU A 74 2.51 11.39 3.42
CA LEU A 74 1.53 11.34 2.33
C LEU A 74 2.10 10.85 0.99
N SER A 75 3.38 11.10 0.73
CA SER A 75 4.06 10.62 -0.47
C SER A 75 4.07 9.09 -0.54
N PHE A 76 4.39 8.40 0.56
CA PHE A 76 4.39 6.94 0.59
C PHE A 76 3.07 6.33 0.11
N TYR A 77 1.92 6.84 0.61
CA TYR A 77 0.61 6.31 0.24
C TYR A 77 0.20 6.69 -1.19
N SER A 78 0.63 7.86 -1.65
CA SER A 78 0.43 8.30 -3.03
C SER A 78 1.20 7.41 -4.01
N ASP A 79 2.47 7.15 -3.72
CA ASP A 79 3.36 6.34 -4.55
C ASP A 79 2.90 4.88 -4.54
N TYR A 80 2.47 4.36 -3.38
CA TYR A 80 1.86 3.03 -3.29
C TYR A 80 0.61 2.92 -4.18
N ASN A 81 -0.30 3.90 -4.13
CA ASN A 81 -1.51 3.88 -4.96
C ASN A 81 -1.17 3.85 -6.46
N LEU A 82 -0.16 4.62 -6.89
CA LEU A 82 0.29 4.61 -8.29
C LEU A 82 0.78 3.22 -8.73
N LEU A 83 1.52 2.50 -7.87
CA LEU A 83 1.93 1.11 -8.14
C LEU A 83 0.72 0.18 -8.28
N VAL A 84 -0.32 0.39 -7.47
CA VAL A 84 -1.56 -0.39 -7.55
C VAL A 84 -2.33 -0.08 -8.83
N PHE A 85 -2.39 1.19 -9.25
CA PHE A 85 -3.02 1.58 -10.51
C PHE A 85 -2.29 0.97 -11.70
N GLU A 86 -0.97 0.97 -11.69
CA GLU A 86 -0.16 0.30 -12.70
C GLU A 86 -0.44 -1.21 -12.75
N PHE A 87 -0.51 -1.87 -11.59
CA PHE A 87 -0.90 -3.27 -11.51
C PHE A 87 -2.31 -3.52 -12.07
N LEU A 88 -3.28 -2.70 -11.69
CA LEU A 88 -4.65 -2.79 -12.16
C LEU A 88 -4.73 -2.61 -13.68
N GLN A 89 -4.02 -1.62 -14.23
CA GLN A 89 -3.93 -1.36 -15.65
C GLN A 89 -3.33 -2.56 -16.40
N LYS A 90 -2.20 -3.09 -15.91
CA LYS A 90 -1.53 -4.25 -16.51
C LYS A 90 -2.39 -5.52 -16.48
N ARG A 91 -3.18 -5.71 -15.42
CA ARG A 91 -3.95 -6.95 -15.22
C ARG A 91 -5.36 -6.91 -15.81
N TYR A 92 -6.02 -5.75 -15.77
CA TYR A 92 -7.45 -5.60 -16.08
C TYR A 92 -7.73 -4.57 -17.19
N GLY A 93 -6.70 -3.96 -17.77
CA GLY A 93 -6.85 -2.90 -18.76
C GLY A 93 -7.52 -1.68 -18.14
N LYS A 94 -8.37 -0.98 -18.90
CA LYS A 94 -9.01 0.27 -18.46
C LYS A 94 -10.29 0.09 -17.64
N THR A 95 -10.81 -1.13 -17.54
CA THR A 95 -12.15 -1.38 -16.95
C THR A 95 -12.26 -0.99 -15.47
N TRP A 96 -11.15 -1.01 -14.74
CA TRP A 96 -11.13 -0.62 -13.32
C TRP A 96 -11.21 0.90 -13.13
N GLU A 97 -10.75 1.69 -14.09
CA GLU A 97 -10.74 3.16 -14.01
C GLU A 97 -12.16 3.73 -13.97
N GLU A 98 -13.12 3.05 -14.62
CA GLU A 98 -14.54 3.44 -14.60
C GLU A 98 -15.22 3.15 -13.25
N LYS A 99 -14.64 2.24 -12.45
CA LYS A 99 -15.23 1.74 -11.20
C LYS A 99 -14.55 2.29 -9.95
N ILE A 100 -13.29 2.72 -10.05
CA ILE A 100 -12.55 3.24 -8.91
C ILE A 100 -13.14 4.58 -8.44
N ARG A 101 -13.09 4.83 -7.13
CA ARG A 101 -13.35 6.17 -6.59
C ARG A 101 -12.27 7.15 -7.05
N THR A 102 -12.67 8.35 -7.49
CA THR A 102 -11.75 9.38 -7.98
C THR A 102 -11.11 10.24 -6.86
N ASP A 103 -11.49 10.04 -5.59
CA ASP A 103 -10.92 10.71 -4.42
C ASP A 103 -9.81 9.89 -3.73
N VAL A 104 -9.36 8.81 -4.36
CA VAL A 104 -8.19 8.05 -3.90
C VAL A 104 -6.92 8.91 -4.04
N MET A 105 -5.94 8.69 -3.16
CA MET A 105 -4.70 9.47 -3.24
C MET A 105 -4.01 9.24 -4.57
N ALA A 106 -3.45 10.31 -5.14
CA ALA A 106 -2.74 10.34 -6.43
C ALA A 106 -3.57 10.01 -7.68
N TRP A 107 -4.91 10.01 -7.60
CA TRP A 107 -5.75 9.82 -8.79
C TRP A 107 -5.48 10.87 -9.87
N ASP A 108 -5.29 12.13 -9.48
CA ASP A 108 -4.95 13.26 -10.35
C ASP A 108 -3.58 13.10 -11.05
N LYS A 109 -2.70 12.27 -10.49
CA LYS A 109 -1.37 11.98 -11.04
C LYS A 109 -1.35 10.74 -11.93
N TRP A 110 -2.39 9.90 -11.86
CA TRP A 110 -2.46 8.68 -12.67
C TRP A 110 -2.49 9.03 -14.16
N LYS A 111 -1.52 8.49 -14.89
CA LYS A 111 -1.45 8.54 -16.35
C LYS A 111 -1.11 7.13 -16.79
N PRO A 112 -2.04 6.39 -17.42
CA PRO A 112 -1.71 5.07 -17.93
C PRO A 112 -0.59 5.23 -18.95
N GLU A 113 0.46 4.42 -18.84
CA GLU A 113 1.44 4.32 -19.93
C GLU A 113 0.67 3.96 -21.19
N THR A 114 0.77 4.81 -22.22
CA THR A 114 0.26 4.48 -23.55
C THR A 114 1.14 3.37 -24.09
N THR A 115 0.68 2.12 -23.99
CA THR A 115 1.16 1.06 -24.88
C THR A 115 0.79 1.47 -26.30
N GLU A 116 1.74 2.09 -27.00
CA GLU A 116 1.79 2.21 -28.46
C GLU A 116 2.03 0.84 -29.11
#